data_AF-A0A919AN95-F1
#
_entry.id   AF-A0A919AN95-F1
#
_cell.length_a   1.000
_cell.length_b   1.000
_cell.length_c   1.000
_cell.angle_alpha   90.00
_cell.angle_beta   90.00
_cell.angle_gamma   90.00
#
_symmetry.space_group_name_H-M   'P 1'
#
loop_
_entity.id
_entity.type
_entity.pdbx_description
1 polymer ?
#
loop_
_entity_poly.entity_id
_entity_poly.type
_entity_poly.pdbx_seq_one_letter_code
_entity_poly.pdbx_strand_id
1 'polypeptide(L)'
;MTHDDAPPLADLMPWSVAPPRLGRGWPAAPDPASLKARWDALLKAEGPDREALLEPTRARSLHTAVGKLPGGAGGTEKLARASGPCPEPVRVLRAPFDEQWLIPDHRLIDAARPELWRVADARQTFVVETPDAPAPLLATALPPLFGPGRIRPFHRRPGGTEPNLAPGLLDHLAVRLGTRPDPLDVLAWTVTAARPGPVVPLTADPGVWARGVALGHRALWLMRRDGERPKLPGGRRPYVRAPLPPRPLTLRYDREEEALYLDEGRIAPVPPAAWDTETGGTRVLERWFTARTAEAGPGTLAAIRPAHWPQSWTSELLELITVLALLAEVRSTAAGLPPAAPITASELHDAGVLPPPAATRRPASVLDPHEEGPEGQLALI
;
A
#
# COMPACT_ATOMS: atom_id res chain seq x y z
N MET A 1 -24.57 -8.54 27.68
CA MET A 1 -23.93 -8.02 26.46
C MET A 1 -22.48 -7.74 26.79
N THR A 2 -21.56 -8.64 26.47
CA THR A 2 -20.12 -8.36 26.56
C THR A 2 -19.82 -7.32 25.50
N HIS A 3 -19.65 -6.06 25.90
CA HIS A 3 -18.96 -5.11 25.03
C HIS A 3 -17.58 -5.71 24.77
N ASP A 4 -17.31 -5.96 23.50
CA ASP A 4 -16.02 -6.40 22.98
C ASP A 4 -15.03 -5.24 23.23
N ASP A 5 -14.43 -5.21 24.42
CA ASP A 5 -13.51 -4.17 24.89
C ASP A 5 -12.10 -4.37 24.27
N ALA A 6 -12.06 -4.60 22.96
CA ALA A 6 -10.82 -4.75 22.22
C ALA A 6 -10.19 -3.37 21.96
N PRO A 7 -8.87 -3.19 22.14
CA PRO A 7 -8.23 -1.90 21.93
C PRO A 7 -8.31 -1.48 20.45
N PRO A 8 -8.56 -0.19 20.17
CA PRO A 8 -8.56 0.32 18.80
C PRO A 8 -7.14 0.33 18.23
N LEU A 9 -7.01 0.01 16.94
CA LEU A 9 -5.72 0.11 16.24
C LEU A 9 -5.14 1.53 16.33
N ALA A 10 -6.02 2.54 16.41
CA ALA A 10 -5.65 3.94 16.56
C ALA A 10 -4.85 4.26 17.82
N ASP A 11 -4.97 3.43 18.85
CA ASP A 11 -4.25 3.59 20.09
C ASP A 11 -3.05 2.64 20.18
N LEU A 12 -3.13 1.44 19.59
CA LEU A 12 -1.98 0.52 19.51
C LEU A 12 -0.88 1.02 18.56
N MET A 13 -1.25 1.64 17.43
CA MET A 13 -0.33 2.18 16.42
C MET A 13 -0.57 3.68 16.22
N PRO A 14 -0.18 4.55 17.17
CA PRO A 14 -0.72 5.90 17.29
C PRO A 14 -0.45 6.84 16.12
N TRP A 15 0.70 6.74 15.45
CA TRP A 15 1.00 7.57 14.29
C TRP A 15 0.23 7.09 13.07
N SER A 16 -0.54 7.98 12.47
CA SER A 16 -1.18 7.74 11.18
C SER A 16 -1.14 8.98 10.30
N VAL A 17 -1.28 8.78 9.00
CA VAL A 17 -1.29 9.83 7.97
C VAL A 17 -2.46 9.59 7.03
N ALA A 18 -3.08 10.66 6.54
CA ALA A 18 -4.08 10.55 5.48
C ALA A 18 -3.38 10.22 4.15
N PRO A 19 -4.00 9.41 3.26
CA PRO A 19 -3.42 9.08 1.96
C PRO A 19 -2.93 10.28 1.16
N PRO A 20 -1.74 10.20 0.54
CA PRO A 20 -1.33 11.18 -0.45
C PRO A 20 -2.35 11.29 -1.59
N ARG A 21 -2.50 12.48 -2.14
CA ARG A 21 -3.41 12.74 -3.27
C ARG A 21 -2.62 13.28 -4.44
N LEU A 22 -2.69 12.59 -5.57
CA LEU A 22 -2.06 13.05 -6.81
C LEU A 22 -2.81 14.23 -7.43
N GLY A 23 -4.15 14.22 -7.36
CA GLY A 23 -5.01 15.24 -7.96
C GLY A 23 -5.24 15.07 -9.46
N ARG A 24 -4.42 14.25 -10.11
CA ARG A 24 -4.47 13.89 -11.53
C ARG A 24 -3.98 12.46 -11.73
N GLY A 25 -4.38 11.84 -12.84
CA GLY A 25 -4.12 10.41 -13.08
C GLY A 25 -2.74 10.10 -13.67
N TRP A 26 -2.29 10.94 -14.61
CA TRP A 26 -1.15 10.62 -15.48
C TRP A 26 0.23 10.45 -14.80
N PRO A 27 0.55 11.05 -13.63
CA PRO A 27 1.84 10.86 -12.97
C PRO A 27 2.06 9.46 -12.40
N ALA A 28 1.02 8.61 -12.40
CA ALA A 28 1.11 7.20 -12.04
C ALA A 28 0.61 6.31 -13.19
N ALA A 29 1.25 5.15 -13.36
CA ALA A 29 0.88 4.17 -14.37
C ALA A 29 1.44 2.77 -14.06
N PRO A 30 0.83 1.69 -14.60
CA PRO A 30 1.39 0.34 -14.51
C PRO A 30 2.72 0.14 -15.27
N ASP A 31 3.12 1.08 -16.13
CA ASP A 31 4.32 1.00 -16.96
C ASP A 31 5.23 2.23 -16.78
N PRO A 32 6.50 2.07 -16.38
CA PRO A 32 7.40 3.19 -16.11
C PRO A 32 7.88 3.88 -17.40
N ALA A 33 7.97 3.15 -18.52
CA ALA A 33 8.36 3.75 -19.80
C ALA A 33 7.30 4.77 -20.27
N SER A 34 6.03 4.45 -20.08
CA SER A 34 4.91 5.38 -20.33
C SER A 34 5.01 6.64 -19.48
N LEU A 35 5.42 6.54 -18.21
CA LEU A 35 5.63 7.72 -17.36
C LEU A 35 6.75 8.63 -17.87
N LYS A 36 7.88 8.04 -18.31
CA LYS A 36 8.98 8.81 -18.92
C LYS A 36 8.53 9.50 -20.21
N ALA A 37 7.79 8.79 -21.07
CA ALA A 37 7.24 9.38 -22.29
C ALA A 37 6.21 10.49 -22.03
N ARG A 38 5.39 10.35 -20.98
CA ARG A 38 4.44 11.40 -20.54
C ARG A 38 5.18 12.65 -20.06
N TRP A 39 6.22 12.48 -19.27
CA TRP A 39 7.08 13.58 -18.83
C TRP A 39 7.69 14.31 -20.02
N ASP A 40 8.27 13.58 -20.98
CA ASP A 40 8.86 14.17 -22.18
C ASP A 40 7.82 14.93 -23.01
N ALA A 41 6.60 14.40 -23.14
CA ALA A 41 5.50 15.08 -23.83
C ALA A 41 5.10 16.39 -23.10
N LEU A 42 5.02 16.36 -21.77
CA LEU A 42 4.74 17.54 -20.96
C LEU A 42 5.82 18.61 -21.13
N LEU A 43 7.11 18.24 -21.16
CA LEU A 43 8.21 19.19 -21.28
C LEU A 43 8.38 19.76 -22.69
N LYS A 44 7.95 19.03 -23.74
CA LYS A 44 7.97 19.50 -25.13
C LYS A 44 6.84 20.47 -25.46
N ALA A 45 5.73 20.41 -24.72
CA ALA A 45 4.65 21.35 -24.88
C ALA A 45 5.02 22.72 -24.32
N GLU A 46 4.44 23.78 -24.89
CA GLU A 46 4.70 25.16 -24.47
C GLU A 46 3.39 25.88 -24.11
N GLY A 47 3.50 26.89 -23.24
CA GLY A 47 2.41 27.79 -22.91
C GLY A 47 1.09 27.08 -22.56
N PRO A 48 -0.04 27.42 -23.22
CA PRO A 48 -1.35 26.86 -22.95
C PRO A 48 -1.44 25.33 -23.11
N ASP A 49 -0.70 24.75 -24.06
CA ASP A 49 -0.76 23.30 -24.31
C ASP A 49 -0.11 22.52 -23.16
N ARG A 50 1.01 23.04 -22.64
CA ARG A 50 1.65 22.46 -21.45
C ARG A 50 0.75 22.53 -20.22
N GLU A 51 0.04 23.64 -20.06
CA GLU A 51 -0.90 23.81 -18.95
C GLU A 51 -2.07 22.85 -19.09
N ALA A 52 -2.64 22.68 -20.29
CA ALA A 52 -3.70 21.72 -20.55
C ALA A 52 -3.25 20.27 -20.25
N LEU A 53 -2.05 19.88 -20.71
CA LEU A 53 -1.48 18.55 -20.44
C LEU A 53 -1.19 18.30 -18.95
N LEU A 54 -0.80 19.33 -18.20
CA LEU A 54 -0.54 19.18 -16.77
C LEU A 54 -1.81 18.80 -15.98
N GLU A 55 -2.98 19.22 -16.45
CA GLU A 55 -4.26 19.15 -15.72
C GLU A 55 -4.17 19.89 -14.37
N PRO A 56 -4.03 21.24 -14.34
CA PRO A 56 -3.80 22.00 -13.12
C PRO A 56 -4.96 21.83 -12.15
N THR A 57 -4.63 21.74 -10.87
CA THR A 57 -5.57 21.72 -9.76
C THR A 57 -5.40 22.99 -8.95
N ARG A 58 -6.32 23.22 -8.00
CA ARG A 58 -6.14 24.29 -7.00
C ARG A 58 -4.82 24.18 -6.24
N ALA A 59 -4.29 22.96 -6.06
CA ALA A 59 -3.09 22.72 -5.26
C ALA A 59 -1.80 22.75 -6.08
N ARG A 60 -1.85 22.43 -7.39
CA ARG A 60 -0.66 22.26 -8.24
C ARG A 60 -0.94 22.74 -9.66
N SER A 61 -0.20 23.77 -10.06
CA SER A 61 -0.13 24.36 -11.40
C SER A 61 1.32 24.44 -11.88
N LEU A 62 1.52 24.88 -13.13
CA LEU A 62 2.87 25.10 -13.68
C LEU A 62 3.70 26.10 -12.85
N HIS A 63 3.04 26.97 -12.08
CA HIS A 63 3.68 28.04 -11.32
C HIS A 63 3.74 27.76 -9.81
N THR A 64 3.28 26.59 -9.36
CA THR A 64 3.44 26.20 -7.95
C THR A 64 4.89 25.86 -7.66
N ALA A 65 5.47 26.51 -6.66
CA ALA A 65 6.77 26.17 -6.11
C ALA A 65 6.58 25.32 -4.85
N VAL A 66 7.30 24.20 -4.75
CA VAL A 66 7.27 23.30 -3.59
C VAL A 66 8.68 22.83 -3.29
N GLY A 67 8.94 22.48 -2.02
CA GLY A 67 10.16 21.80 -1.64
C GLY A 67 10.24 20.42 -2.27
N LYS A 68 11.45 19.88 -2.31
CA LYS A 68 11.78 18.56 -2.82
C LYS A 68 11.01 17.49 -2.05
N LEU A 69 10.54 16.47 -2.78
CA LEU A 69 9.95 15.31 -2.13
C LEU A 69 11.06 14.57 -1.37
N PRO A 70 10.92 14.28 -0.06
CA PRO A 70 11.95 13.57 0.68
C PRO A 70 12.30 12.23 0.01
N GLY A 71 13.60 11.93 -0.11
CA GLY A 71 14.08 10.73 -0.80
C GLY A 71 13.92 10.72 -2.33
N GLY A 72 13.30 11.75 -2.92
CA GLY A 72 13.08 11.85 -4.36
C GLY A 72 14.18 12.64 -5.09
N ALA A 73 14.28 12.44 -6.40
CA ALA A 73 15.18 13.18 -7.29
C ALA A 73 14.48 14.32 -8.06
N GLY A 74 13.20 14.61 -7.78
CA GLY A 74 12.44 15.67 -8.44
C GLY A 74 13.01 17.07 -8.21
N GLY A 75 12.74 17.98 -9.15
CA GLY A 75 13.16 19.39 -9.08
C GLY A 75 12.29 20.23 -8.15
N THR A 76 12.82 21.38 -7.72
CA THR A 76 12.14 22.35 -6.84
C THR A 76 11.72 23.62 -7.56
N GLU A 77 12.20 23.82 -8.80
CA GLU A 77 11.80 24.91 -9.67
C GLU A 77 10.35 24.75 -10.13
N LYS A 78 9.66 25.85 -10.38
CA LYS A 78 8.32 25.82 -11.02
C LYS A 78 8.34 24.99 -12.29
N LEU A 79 7.33 24.13 -12.47
CA LEU A 79 7.18 23.31 -13.67
C LEU A 79 7.21 24.13 -14.95
N ALA A 80 6.71 25.37 -14.97
CA ALA A 80 6.81 26.27 -16.13
C ALA A 80 8.25 26.44 -16.67
N ARG A 81 9.26 26.31 -15.80
CA ARG A 81 10.69 26.43 -16.14
C ARG A 81 11.43 25.09 -16.07
N ALA A 82 10.73 24.02 -15.70
CA ALA A 82 11.34 22.71 -15.57
C ALA A 82 11.87 22.24 -16.92
N SER A 83 13.10 21.73 -16.87
CA SER A 83 13.81 21.11 -17.97
C SER A 83 14.56 19.88 -17.46
N GLY A 84 14.98 19.02 -18.37
CA GLY A 84 15.75 17.82 -18.02
C GLY A 84 14.93 16.53 -17.96
N PRO A 85 15.59 15.41 -17.64
CA PRO A 85 14.99 14.08 -17.75
C PRO A 85 13.90 13.87 -16.70
N CYS A 86 13.00 12.94 -16.98
CA CYS A 86 12.03 12.46 -16.00
C CYS A 86 12.76 11.95 -14.74
N PRO A 87 12.37 12.36 -13.53
CA PRO A 87 12.80 11.68 -12.31
C PRO A 87 12.50 10.19 -12.42
N GLU A 88 13.43 9.33 -11.96
CA GLU A 88 13.26 7.88 -12.10
C GLU A 88 11.94 7.45 -11.42
N PRO A 89 11.00 6.83 -12.15
CA PRO A 89 9.75 6.39 -11.55
C PRO A 89 10.00 5.39 -10.42
N VAL A 90 9.26 5.52 -9.33
CA VAL A 90 9.36 4.65 -8.16
C VAL A 90 8.14 3.77 -8.02
N ARG A 91 8.32 2.57 -7.45
CA ARG A 91 7.20 1.66 -7.15
C ARG A 91 6.37 2.21 -6.00
N VAL A 92 5.06 2.17 -6.17
CA VAL A 92 4.06 2.63 -5.22
C VAL A 92 2.86 1.71 -5.23
N LEU A 93 2.08 1.71 -4.15
CA LEU A 93 0.82 0.98 -4.10
C LEU A 93 -0.33 1.93 -4.47
N ARG A 94 -0.97 1.73 -5.64
CA ARG A 94 -2.03 2.61 -6.19
C ARG A 94 -3.45 2.15 -5.84
N ALA A 95 -3.59 0.90 -5.45
CA ALA A 95 -4.80 0.28 -4.93
C ALA A 95 -4.40 -0.94 -4.08
N PRO A 96 -5.32 -1.55 -3.31
CA PRO A 96 -5.04 -2.82 -2.67
C PRO A 96 -4.48 -3.83 -3.67
N PHE A 97 -3.26 -4.30 -3.40
CA PHE A 97 -2.46 -5.21 -4.23
C PHE A 97 -2.09 -4.74 -5.66
N ASP A 98 -2.40 -3.50 -6.04
CA ASP A 98 -2.02 -2.93 -7.34
C ASP A 98 -0.79 -2.05 -7.20
N GLU A 99 0.36 -2.69 -7.32
CA GLU A 99 1.63 -2.02 -7.39
C GLU A 99 1.85 -1.44 -8.79
N GLN A 100 2.12 -0.14 -8.84
CA GLN A 100 2.38 0.60 -10.06
C GLN A 100 3.60 1.50 -9.89
N TRP A 101 3.82 2.38 -10.85
CA TRP A 101 4.89 3.35 -10.86
C TRP A 101 4.34 4.77 -10.65
N LEU A 102 5.14 5.63 -10.06
CA LEU A 102 4.88 7.07 -9.88
C LEU A 102 6.12 7.86 -10.27
N ILE A 103 5.95 9.00 -10.94
CA ILE A 103 6.99 10.04 -11.03
C ILE A 103 7.08 10.74 -9.66
N PRO A 104 8.15 10.56 -8.86
CA PRO A 104 8.23 11.07 -7.48
C PRO A 104 8.56 12.57 -7.43
N ASP A 105 7.74 13.39 -8.09
CA ASP A 105 7.90 14.83 -8.17
C ASP A 105 6.78 15.53 -7.40
N HIS A 106 7.14 16.29 -6.36
CA HIS A 106 6.19 16.96 -5.48
C HIS A 106 5.30 17.97 -6.23
N ARG A 107 5.77 18.50 -7.36
CA ARG A 107 5.01 19.44 -8.20
C ARG A 107 3.84 18.76 -8.90
N LEU A 108 3.85 17.43 -9.02
CA LEU A 108 2.78 16.62 -9.61
C LEU A 108 1.78 16.06 -8.59
N ILE A 109 2.00 16.31 -7.29
CA ILE A 109 1.24 15.67 -6.20
C ILE A 109 0.54 16.73 -5.35
N ASP A 110 -0.78 16.84 -5.47
CA ASP A 110 -1.61 17.80 -4.72
C ASP A 110 -1.38 17.79 -3.20
N ALA A 111 -1.29 16.60 -2.60
CA ALA A 111 -1.00 16.43 -1.18
C ALA A 111 -0.01 15.27 -1.00
N ALA A 112 1.29 15.59 -0.94
CA ALA A 112 2.34 14.56 -0.96
C ALA A 112 2.53 13.81 0.37
N ARG A 113 2.21 14.42 1.51
CA ARG A 113 2.53 13.89 2.85
C ARG A 113 4.03 13.57 3.00
N PRO A 114 4.92 14.57 2.93
CA PRO A 114 6.38 14.37 2.99
C PRO A 114 6.84 13.46 4.13
N GLU A 115 6.14 13.46 5.26
CA GLU A 115 6.39 12.59 6.41
C GLU A 115 6.32 11.08 6.09
N LEU A 116 5.52 10.64 5.12
CA LEU A 116 5.51 9.25 4.66
C LEU A 116 6.75 8.92 3.83
N TRP A 117 7.19 9.86 3.00
CA TRP A 117 8.35 9.69 2.13
C TRP A 117 9.66 9.68 2.91
N ARG A 118 9.77 10.48 3.98
CA ARG A 118 10.95 10.50 4.86
C ARG A 118 11.27 9.13 5.44
N VAL A 119 10.25 8.36 5.79
CA VAL A 119 10.40 7.03 6.40
C VAL A 119 10.23 5.90 5.39
N ALA A 120 10.10 6.20 4.10
CA ALA A 120 9.92 5.21 3.03
C ALA A 120 11.27 4.64 2.58
N ASP A 121 11.84 3.74 3.39
CA ASP A 121 13.05 3.00 3.05
C ASP A 121 12.79 1.48 2.98
N ALA A 122 13.82 0.71 2.65
CA ALA A 122 13.73 -0.74 2.48
C ALA A 122 13.34 -1.52 3.75
N ARG A 123 13.37 -0.90 4.94
CA ARG A 123 12.96 -1.50 6.22
C ARG A 123 11.56 -1.08 6.64
N GLN A 124 10.92 -0.17 5.91
CA GLN A 124 9.59 0.30 6.25
C GLN A 124 8.50 -0.70 5.87
N THR A 125 7.44 -0.73 6.67
CA THR A 125 6.17 -1.35 6.30
C THR A 125 5.07 -0.35 6.60
N PHE A 126 4.21 -0.10 5.63
CA PHE A 126 3.02 0.72 5.79
C PHE A 126 1.82 -0.19 6.01
N VAL A 127 1.08 0.04 7.09
CA VAL A 127 -0.22 -0.57 7.32
C VAL A 127 -1.29 0.38 6.81
N VAL A 128 -2.07 -0.06 5.84
CA VAL A 128 -3.16 0.71 5.24
C VAL A 128 -4.47 0.12 5.73
N GLU A 129 -5.29 0.95 6.37
CA GLU A 129 -6.65 0.59 6.71
C GLU A 129 -7.47 0.48 5.41
N THR A 130 -8.20 -0.61 5.26
CA THR A 130 -9.13 -0.86 4.16
C THR A 130 -10.54 -0.94 4.72
N PRO A 131 -11.24 0.21 4.88
CA PRO A 131 -12.63 0.22 5.31
C PRO A 131 -13.47 -0.68 4.41
N ASP A 132 -14.49 -1.31 5.00
CA ASP A 132 -15.48 -2.13 4.29
C ASP A 132 -14.93 -3.41 3.65
N ALA A 133 -13.69 -3.80 3.96
CA ALA A 133 -13.12 -5.09 3.57
C ALA A 133 -13.21 -6.12 4.71
N PRO A 134 -13.47 -7.41 4.43
CA PRO A 134 -13.43 -8.48 5.43
C PRO A 134 -12.07 -8.59 6.16
N ALA A 135 -10.98 -8.27 5.45
CA ALA A 135 -9.67 -8.04 6.03
C ALA A 135 -9.43 -6.53 6.12
N PRO A 136 -9.46 -5.92 7.32
CA PRO A 136 -9.50 -4.46 7.46
C PRO A 136 -8.13 -3.79 7.30
N LEU A 137 -7.05 -4.57 7.12
CA LEU A 137 -5.68 -4.08 7.02
C LEU A 137 -4.94 -4.71 5.84
N LEU A 138 -4.15 -3.87 5.17
CA LEU A 138 -3.16 -4.28 4.18
C LEU A 138 -1.79 -3.82 4.64
N ALA A 139 -0.76 -4.65 4.47
CA ALA A 139 0.63 -4.28 4.71
C ALA A 139 1.41 -4.18 3.39
N THR A 140 2.27 -3.17 3.25
CA THR A 140 3.12 -3.02 2.05
C THR A 140 4.46 -2.39 2.39
N ALA A 141 5.50 -2.75 1.65
CA ALA A 141 6.80 -2.07 1.72
C ALA A 141 6.84 -0.81 0.81
N LEU A 142 5.83 -0.62 -0.05
CA LEU A 142 5.79 0.49 -1.00
C LEU A 142 4.98 1.67 -0.45
N PRO A 143 5.30 2.93 -0.81
CA PRO A 143 4.48 4.08 -0.46
C PRO A 143 3.03 3.90 -0.95
N PRO A 144 2.02 3.89 -0.06
CA PRO A 144 0.63 3.74 -0.46
C PRO A 144 0.00 5.09 -0.84
N LEU A 145 -0.71 5.12 -1.96
CA LEU A 145 -1.30 6.32 -2.57
C LEU A 145 -2.82 6.18 -2.79
N PHE A 146 -3.49 5.35 -1.97
CA PHE A 146 -4.92 5.09 -2.05
C PHE A 146 -5.58 5.19 -0.68
N GLY A 147 -6.90 5.42 -0.69
CA GLY A 147 -7.73 5.67 0.48
C GLY A 147 -9.19 5.32 0.18
N PRO A 148 -10.07 5.33 1.19
CA PRO A 148 -10.10 6.41 2.19
C PRO A 148 -9.42 6.14 3.55
N GLY A 149 -8.96 4.92 3.83
CA GLY A 149 -8.41 4.57 5.16
C GLY A 149 -7.09 5.27 5.52
N ARG A 150 -6.75 5.24 6.82
CA ARG A 150 -5.48 5.81 7.33
C ARG A 150 -4.29 4.91 6.98
N ILE A 151 -3.14 5.54 6.78
CA ILE A 151 -1.85 4.87 6.62
C ILE A 151 -1.10 4.98 7.95
N ARG A 152 -0.61 3.87 8.47
CA ARG A 152 0.19 3.78 9.69
C ARG A 152 1.56 3.20 9.35
N PRO A 153 2.60 4.04 9.20
CA PRO A 153 3.96 3.55 9.07
C PRO A 153 4.32 2.72 10.29
N PHE A 154 4.98 1.59 10.10
CA PHE A 154 5.37 0.71 11.19
C PHE A 154 6.58 1.24 11.94
N HIS A 155 7.47 1.99 11.30
CA HIS A 155 8.60 2.66 11.94
C HIS A 155 8.43 4.19 11.87
N ARG A 156 8.62 4.88 12.99
CA ARG A 156 8.51 6.35 13.13
C ARG A 156 9.75 7.10 12.63
N ARG A 157 10.86 6.38 12.45
CA ARG A 157 12.14 6.88 11.93
C ARG A 157 12.65 6.02 10.77
N PRO A 158 13.51 6.59 9.90
CA PRO A 158 14.25 5.81 8.91
C PRO A 158 15.12 4.72 9.55
N GLY A 159 15.57 3.76 8.75
CA GLY A 159 16.43 2.65 9.15
C GLY A 159 15.70 1.53 9.89
N GLY A 160 14.36 1.55 9.90
CA GLY A 160 13.56 0.58 10.64
C GLY A 160 13.67 0.76 12.16
N THR A 161 13.69 2.01 12.63
CA THR A 161 13.85 2.33 14.04
C THR A 161 12.60 2.97 14.63
N GLU A 162 12.42 2.86 15.95
CA GLU A 162 11.29 3.41 16.70
C GLU A 162 9.94 2.89 16.17
N PRO A 163 9.54 1.64 16.49
CA PRO A 163 8.28 1.09 16.03
C PRO A 163 7.10 1.96 16.48
N ASN A 164 6.13 2.15 15.59
CA ASN A 164 4.88 2.86 15.82
C ASN A 164 3.93 1.99 16.64
N LEU A 165 4.30 1.74 17.89
CA LEU A 165 3.52 1.03 18.88
C LEU A 165 3.30 1.93 20.10
N ALA A 166 2.19 1.74 20.81
CA ALA A 166 1.95 2.41 22.09
C ALA A 166 3.11 2.13 23.06
N PRO A 167 3.70 3.17 23.68
CA PRO A 167 4.73 2.98 24.71
C PRO A 167 4.22 2.07 25.84
N GLY A 168 5.05 1.15 26.33
CA GLY A 168 4.68 0.18 27.37
C GLY A 168 3.90 -1.05 26.87
N LEU A 169 3.39 -1.06 25.63
CA LEU A 169 2.64 -2.20 25.09
C LEU A 169 3.45 -3.50 25.08
N LEU A 170 4.71 -3.46 24.63
CA LEU A 170 5.56 -4.65 24.57
C LEU A 170 5.85 -5.22 25.96
N ASP A 171 6.01 -4.34 26.96
CA ASP A 171 6.32 -4.75 28.32
C ASP A 171 5.07 -5.33 29.01
N HIS A 172 3.90 -4.75 28.75
CA HIS A 172 2.62 -5.30 29.19
C HIS A 172 2.36 -6.69 28.58
N LEU A 173 2.59 -6.84 27.27
CA LEU A 173 2.49 -8.14 26.60
C LEU A 173 3.51 -9.14 27.15
N ALA A 174 4.72 -8.71 27.49
CA ALA A 174 5.72 -9.59 28.10
C ALA A 174 5.23 -10.20 29.43
N VAL A 175 4.59 -9.39 30.27
CA VAL A 175 4.00 -9.85 31.54
C VAL A 175 2.86 -10.83 31.29
N ARG A 176 1.97 -10.54 30.33
CA ARG A 176 0.80 -11.38 30.05
C ARG A 176 1.14 -12.69 29.34
N LEU A 177 2.12 -12.68 28.44
CA LEU A 177 2.51 -13.84 27.62
C LEU A 177 3.67 -14.64 28.23
N GLY A 178 4.35 -14.10 29.24
CA GLY A 178 5.55 -14.69 29.84
C GLY A 178 6.82 -14.54 29.00
N THR A 179 6.76 -13.88 27.84
CA THR A 179 7.91 -13.57 26.98
C THR A 179 7.63 -12.28 26.23
N ARG A 180 8.64 -11.41 26.14
CA ARG A 180 8.53 -10.13 25.43
C ARG A 180 8.47 -10.38 23.91
N PRO A 181 7.37 -10.04 23.22
CA PRO A 181 7.28 -10.22 21.78
C PRO A 181 8.16 -9.20 21.04
N ASP A 182 8.64 -9.56 19.85
CA ASP A 182 9.27 -8.59 18.97
C ASP A 182 8.21 -7.59 18.44
N PRO A 183 8.58 -6.35 18.10
CA PRO A 183 7.64 -5.39 17.53
C PRO A 183 6.94 -5.94 16.28
N LEU A 184 7.65 -6.71 15.45
CA LEU A 184 7.10 -7.31 14.24
C LEU A 184 6.07 -8.41 14.56
N ASP A 185 6.21 -9.11 15.69
CA ASP A 185 5.20 -10.08 16.14
C ASP A 185 3.88 -9.39 16.49
N VAL A 186 3.95 -8.18 17.08
CA VAL A 186 2.74 -7.38 17.34
C VAL A 186 2.07 -6.97 16.04
N LEU A 187 2.84 -6.57 15.02
CA LEU A 187 2.28 -6.26 13.71
C LEU A 187 1.69 -7.50 13.03
N ALA A 188 2.37 -8.64 13.12
CA ALA A 188 1.90 -9.92 12.60
C ALA A 188 0.57 -10.31 13.27
N TRP A 189 0.50 -10.28 14.59
CA TRP A 189 -0.76 -10.48 15.32
C TRP A 189 -1.84 -9.51 14.86
N THR A 190 -1.51 -8.22 14.74
CA THR A 190 -2.45 -7.16 14.36
C THR A 190 -3.11 -7.43 13.01
N VAL A 191 -2.36 -7.80 11.97
CA VAL A 191 -2.94 -8.07 10.64
C VAL A 191 -3.80 -9.33 10.61
N THR A 192 -3.62 -10.25 11.56
CA THR A 192 -4.40 -11.49 11.68
C THR A 192 -5.66 -11.30 12.54
N ALA A 193 -5.57 -10.53 13.63
CA ALA A 193 -6.64 -10.41 14.62
C ALA A 193 -7.58 -9.22 14.36
N ALA A 194 -7.15 -8.22 13.58
CA ALA A 194 -7.94 -7.00 13.38
C ALA A 194 -9.33 -7.28 12.80
N ARG A 195 -10.33 -6.59 13.35
CA ARG A 195 -11.75 -6.63 12.93
C ARG A 195 -12.15 -5.30 12.27
N PRO A 196 -13.25 -5.23 11.50
CA PRO A 196 -13.77 -3.96 10.96
C PRO A 196 -13.96 -2.89 12.06
N GLY A 197 -13.74 -1.60 11.73
CA GLY A 197 -13.74 -0.51 12.71
C GLY A 197 -12.39 -0.25 13.37
N PRO A 198 -11.28 -0.52 12.65
CA PRO A 198 -10.17 -1.38 13.08
C PRO A 198 -9.93 -1.44 14.60
N VAL A 199 -10.46 -2.50 15.23
CA VAL A 199 -10.10 -2.92 16.61
C VAL A 199 -9.23 -4.17 16.55
N VAL A 200 -8.34 -4.35 17.51
CA VAL A 200 -7.37 -5.45 17.55
C VAL A 200 -7.54 -6.22 18.86
N PRO A 201 -8.33 -7.31 18.86
CA PRO A 201 -8.40 -8.21 20.01
C PRO A 201 -7.01 -8.76 20.34
N LEU A 202 -6.58 -8.55 21.57
CA LEU A 202 -5.33 -9.09 22.11
C LEU A 202 -5.64 -10.30 23.00
N THR A 203 -4.70 -11.25 23.07
CA THR A 203 -4.83 -12.45 23.91
C THR A 203 -3.64 -12.56 24.85
N ALA A 204 -3.90 -13.05 26.07
CA ALA A 204 -2.89 -13.45 27.03
C ALA A 204 -2.60 -14.96 26.99
N ASP A 205 -3.24 -15.73 26.11
CA ASP A 205 -2.92 -17.14 25.89
C ASP A 205 -1.70 -17.25 24.97
N PRO A 206 -0.54 -17.73 25.46
CA PRO A 206 0.69 -17.78 24.66
C PRO A 206 0.56 -18.71 23.44
N GLY A 207 -0.25 -19.75 23.53
CA GLY A 207 -0.46 -20.70 22.44
C GLY A 207 -1.33 -20.12 21.32
N VAL A 208 -2.38 -19.36 21.67
CA VAL A 208 -3.18 -18.62 20.69
C VAL A 208 -2.34 -17.51 20.07
N TRP A 209 -1.62 -16.72 20.89
CA TRP A 209 -0.70 -15.68 20.42
C TRP A 209 0.29 -16.22 19.39
N ALA A 210 1.03 -17.28 19.73
CA ALA A 210 2.04 -17.86 18.84
C ALA A 210 1.45 -18.32 17.49
N ARG A 211 0.27 -18.96 17.50
CA ARG A 211 -0.42 -19.36 16.25
C ARG A 211 -0.85 -18.16 15.41
N GLY A 212 -1.42 -17.14 16.05
CA GLY A 212 -1.82 -15.91 15.35
C GLY A 212 -0.63 -15.15 14.77
N VAL A 213 0.46 -15.04 15.52
CA VAL A 213 1.72 -14.43 15.05
C VAL A 213 2.30 -15.20 13.86
N ALA A 214 2.33 -16.53 13.89
CA ALA A 214 2.82 -17.34 12.76
C ALA A 214 1.99 -17.12 11.48
N LEU A 215 0.67 -17.06 11.60
CA LEU A 215 -0.23 -16.71 10.49
C LEU A 215 0.00 -15.28 10.01
N GLY A 216 0.21 -14.35 10.94
CA GLY A 216 0.50 -12.95 10.68
C GLY A 216 1.78 -12.73 9.91
N HIS A 217 2.87 -13.40 10.28
CA HIS A 217 4.13 -13.35 9.52
C HIS A 217 3.95 -13.85 8.10
N ARG A 218 3.19 -14.93 7.91
CA ARG A 218 2.84 -15.42 6.57
C ARG A 218 2.01 -14.40 5.79
N ALA A 219 1.03 -13.75 6.43
CA ALA A 219 0.24 -12.70 5.82
C ALA A 219 1.08 -11.49 5.41
N LEU A 220 1.97 -11.02 6.29
CA LEU A 220 2.87 -9.89 6.04
C LEU A 220 3.78 -10.17 4.84
N TRP A 221 4.40 -11.35 4.78
CA TRP A 221 5.23 -11.76 3.64
C TRP A 221 4.43 -11.77 2.32
N LEU A 222 3.23 -12.35 2.33
CA LEU A 222 2.37 -12.40 1.15
C LEU A 222 1.91 -11.00 0.67
N MET A 223 1.56 -10.10 1.60
CA MET A 223 1.09 -8.75 1.25
C MET A 223 2.23 -7.82 0.82
N ARG A 224 3.40 -7.92 1.46
CA ARG A 224 4.58 -7.12 1.14
C ARG A 224 5.24 -7.54 -0.17
N ARG A 225 5.06 -8.80 -0.57
CA ARG A 225 5.60 -9.39 -1.81
C ARG A 225 7.11 -9.17 -1.94
N ASP A 226 7.79 -9.15 -0.81
CA ASP A 226 9.24 -9.04 -0.75
C ASP A 226 9.90 -10.43 -0.65
N GLY A 227 11.07 -10.54 -1.27
CA GLY A 227 11.82 -11.79 -1.30
C GLY A 227 11.28 -12.78 -2.34
N GLU A 228 11.26 -14.07 -1.97
CA GLU A 228 10.91 -15.13 -2.90
C GLU A 228 9.42 -15.11 -3.26
N ARG A 229 9.11 -15.35 -4.55
CA ARG A 229 7.72 -15.42 -5.01
C ARG A 229 7.01 -16.62 -4.39
N PRO A 230 5.81 -16.42 -3.80
CA PRO A 230 5.04 -17.52 -3.25
C PRO A 230 4.64 -18.52 -4.34
N LYS A 231 4.45 -19.77 -3.94
CA LYS A 231 4.00 -20.86 -4.82
C LYS A 231 2.76 -21.51 -4.21
N LEU A 232 1.73 -21.73 -5.03
CA LEU A 232 0.59 -22.53 -4.60
C LEU A 232 1.01 -24.00 -4.44
N PRO A 233 0.60 -24.67 -3.34
CA PRO A 233 0.89 -26.08 -3.12
C PRO A 233 0.12 -26.98 -4.11
N GLY A 234 0.50 -28.26 -4.16
CA GLY A 234 -0.29 -29.29 -4.85
C GLY A 234 -0.40 -29.13 -6.37
N GLY A 235 0.59 -28.50 -7.02
CA GLY A 235 0.59 -28.33 -8.48
C GLY A 235 -0.42 -27.29 -9.00
N ARG A 236 -1.06 -26.51 -8.11
CA ARG A 236 -2.09 -25.52 -8.46
C ARG A 236 -1.54 -24.16 -8.88
N ARG A 237 -0.30 -24.10 -9.36
CA ARG A 237 0.31 -22.85 -9.82
C ARG A 237 -0.46 -22.32 -11.04
N PRO A 238 -0.88 -21.04 -11.07
CA PRO A 238 -1.54 -20.47 -12.23
C PRO A 238 -0.56 -20.39 -13.41
N TYR A 239 -1.01 -20.78 -14.59
CA TYR A 239 -0.26 -20.68 -15.84
C TYR A 239 -1.14 -20.16 -16.97
N VAL A 240 -0.52 -19.53 -17.96
CA VAL A 240 -1.17 -19.15 -19.21
C VAL A 240 -1.42 -20.43 -20.01
N ARG A 241 -2.70 -20.82 -20.13
CA ARG A 241 -3.16 -22.00 -20.89
C ARG A 241 -3.49 -21.66 -22.34
N ALA A 242 -3.91 -20.42 -22.59
CA ALA A 242 -4.03 -19.85 -23.93
C ALA A 242 -3.37 -18.47 -23.93
N PRO A 243 -2.54 -18.13 -24.94
CA PRO A 243 -1.83 -16.85 -25.00
C PRO A 243 -2.77 -15.66 -24.82
N LEU A 244 -2.32 -14.66 -24.06
CA LEU A 244 -3.09 -13.43 -23.90
C LEU A 244 -2.99 -12.58 -25.18
N PRO A 245 -4.09 -11.97 -25.65
CA PRO A 245 -4.03 -11.02 -26.75
C PRO A 245 -3.07 -9.87 -26.47
N PRO A 246 -2.59 -9.18 -27.51
CA PRO A 246 -1.80 -7.97 -27.33
C PRO A 246 -2.58 -6.83 -26.65
N ARG A 247 -3.92 -6.84 -26.69
CA ARG A 247 -4.77 -5.81 -26.08
C ARG A 247 -6.07 -6.43 -25.56
N PRO A 248 -6.03 -7.12 -24.41
CA PRO A 248 -7.25 -7.63 -23.82
C PRO A 248 -8.16 -6.48 -23.40
N LEU A 249 -9.46 -6.61 -23.65
CA LEU A 249 -10.48 -5.61 -23.32
C LEU A 249 -11.44 -6.11 -22.23
N THR A 250 -11.70 -7.42 -22.17
CA THR A 250 -12.60 -8.01 -21.18
C THR A 250 -11.90 -8.94 -20.21
N LEU A 251 -12.46 -9.04 -19.00
CA LEU A 251 -12.05 -9.99 -17.98
C LEU A 251 -13.27 -10.81 -17.55
N ARG A 252 -13.18 -12.13 -17.66
CA ARG A 252 -14.24 -13.05 -17.25
C ARG A 252 -13.65 -14.17 -16.41
N TYR A 253 -14.32 -14.55 -15.33
CA TYR A 253 -13.94 -15.73 -14.55
C TYR A 253 -14.96 -16.86 -14.74
N ASP A 254 -14.43 -18.06 -14.93
CA ASP A 254 -15.18 -19.30 -14.98
C ASP A 254 -14.91 -20.09 -13.70
N ARG A 255 -15.95 -20.25 -12.87
CA ARG A 255 -15.82 -20.89 -11.55
C ARG A 255 -15.71 -22.41 -11.64
N GLU A 256 -16.36 -23.03 -12.61
CA GLU A 256 -16.31 -24.49 -12.79
C GLU A 256 -14.95 -24.93 -13.31
N GLU A 257 -14.39 -24.16 -14.25
CA GLU A 257 -13.06 -24.44 -14.79
C GLU A 257 -11.91 -23.89 -13.94
N GLU A 258 -12.21 -23.08 -12.92
CA GLU A 258 -11.23 -22.26 -12.21
C GLU A 258 -10.31 -21.50 -13.18
N ALA A 259 -10.91 -20.81 -14.15
CA ALA A 259 -10.19 -20.19 -15.25
C ALA A 259 -10.51 -18.70 -15.36
N LEU A 260 -9.45 -17.88 -15.47
CA LEU A 260 -9.56 -16.46 -15.76
C LEU A 260 -9.30 -16.24 -17.25
N TYR A 261 -10.28 -15.63 -17.91
CA TYR A 261 -10.28 -15.32 -19.32
C TYR A 261 -10.03 -13.83 -19.54
N LEU A 262 -9.06 -13.52 -20.40
CA LEU A 262 -8.75 -12.18 -20.87
C LEU A 262 -8.97 -12.20 -22.38
N ASP A 263 -10.21 -11.91 -22.79
CA ASP A 263 -10.75 -12.26 -24.12
C ASP A 263 -10.47 -13.73 -24.49
N GLU A 264 -9.75 -14.01 -25.59
CA GLU A 264 -9.34 -15.35 -26.01
C GLU A 264 -8.22 -15.97 -25.16
N GLY A 265 -7.54 -15.16 -24.35
CA GLY A 265 -6.50 -15.60 -23.44
C GLY A 265 -7.07 -16.33 -22.22
N ARG A 266 -6.31 -17.29 -21.68
CA ARG A 266 -6.75 -18.11 -20.54
C ARG A 266 -5.64 -18.34 -19.54
N ILE A 267 -5.92 -18.11 -18.26
CA ILE A 267 -5.06 -18.47 -17.13
C ILE A 267 -5.80 -19.49 -16.26
N ALA A 268 -5.17 -20.62 -15.96
CA ALA A 268 -5.72 -21.64 -15.08
C ALA A 268 -4.64 -22.54 -14.44
N PRO A 269 -4.85 -23.04 -13.20
CA PRO A 269 -6.04 -22.79 -12.35
C PRO A 269 -5.96 -21.44 -11.63
N VAL A 270 -7.12 -20.85 -11.35
CA VAL A 270 -7.33 -19.62 -10.57
C VAL A 270 -8.35 -19.96 -9.48
N PRO A 271 -7.92 -20.18 -8.23
CA PRO A 271 -8.84 -20.56 -7.16
C PRO A 271 -9.96 -19.52 -6.97
N PRO A 272 -11.22 -19.94 -6.71
CA PRO A 272 -12.33 -19.00 -6.52
C PRO A 272 -12.06 -17.95 -5.45
N ALA A 273 -11.35 -18.31 -4.39
CA ALA A 273 -11.00 -17.39 -3.31
C ALA A 273 -10.08 -16.23 -3.76
N ALA A 274 -9.26 -16.42 -4.80
CA ALA A 274 -8.47 -15.33 -5.38
C ALA A 274 -9.36 -14.38 -6.18
N TRP A 275 -10.31 -14.92 -6.95
CA TRP A 275 -11.28 -14.13 -7.71
C TRP A 275 -12.23 -13.34 -6.81
N ASP A 276 -12.74 -13.97 -5.75
CA ASP A 276 -13.71 -13.40 -4.81
C ASP A 276 -13.08 -12.40 -3.83
N THR A 277 -11.78 -12.15 -3.89
CA THR A 277 -11.16 -11.17 -3.00
C THR A 277 -11.55 -9.75 -3.42
N GLU A 278 -12.30 -9.08 -2.55
CA GLU A 278 -12.83 -7.73 -2.73
C GLU A 278 -12.26 -6.74 -1.70
N THR A 279 -12.11 -5.49 -2.13
CA THR A 279 -11.75 -4.36 -1.27
C THR A 279 -12.55 -3.13 -1.68
N GLY A 280 -13.31 -2.53 -0.74
CA GLY A 280 -14.19 -1.41 -1.04
C GLY A 280 -15.28 -1.74 -2.07
N GLY A 281 -15.82 -2.97 -2.02
CA GLY A 281 -16.90 -3.44 -2.91
C GLY A 281 -16.49 -3.69 -4.37
N THR A 282 -15.19 -3.76 -4.68
CA THR A 282 -14.69 -4.12 -6.02
C THR A 282 -13.69 -5.26 -5.91
N ARG A 283 -13.74 -6.21 -6.84
CA ARG A 283 -12.77 -7.31 -6.90
C ARG A 283 -11.39 -6.79 -7.25
N VAL A 284 -10.39 -7.31 -6.53
CA VAL A 284 -8.99 -6.89 -6.70
C VAL A 284 -8.50 -7.16 -8.12
N LEU A 285 -8.79 -8.35 -8.68
CA LEU A 285 -8.37 -8.73 -10.03
C LEU A 285 -9.04 -7.88 -11.13
N GLU A 286 -10.33 -7.58 -10.99
CA GLU A 286 -11.07 -6.70 -11.93
C GLU A 286 -10.51 -5.27 -11.92
N ARG A 287 -10.23 -4.73 -10.73
CA ARG A 287 -9.63 -3.40 -10.58
C ARG A 287 -8.22 -3.35 -11.16
N TRP A 288 -7.40 -4.36 -10.87
CA TRP A 288 -6.03 -4.48 -11.36
C TRP A 288 -5.98 -4.55 -12.90
N PHE A 289 -6.92 -5.27 -13.51
CA PHE A 289 -7.06 -5.36 -14.96
C PHE A 289 -7.53 -4.02 -15.57
N THR A 290 -8.59 -3.43 -15.01
CA THR A 290 -9.11 -2.13 -15.46
C THR A 290 -8.03 -1.05 -15.44
N ALA A 291 -7.15 -1.02 -14.43
CA ALA A 291 -6.05 -0.06 -14.36
C ALA A 291 -5.04 -0.16 -15.53
N ARG A 292 -5.00 -1.30 -16.23
CA ARG A 292 -4.11 -1.58 -17.36
C ARG A 292 -4.80 -1.44 -18.72
N THR A 293 -6.13 -1.57 -18.77
CA THR A 293 -6.89 -1.62 -20.03
C THR A 293 -7.79 -0.41 -20.26
N ALA A 294 -8.12 0.34 -19.20
CA ALA A 294 -8.97 1.52 -19.30
C ALA A 294 -8.47 2.49 -20.38
N GLU A 295 -9.40 2.96 -21.20
CA GLU A 295 -9.12 3.95 -22.23
C GLU A 295 -9.01 5.34 -21.62
N ALA A 296 -8.07 6.12 -22.15
CA ALA A 296 -7.91 7.52 -21.80
C ALA A 296 -8.26 8.39 -23.01
N GLY A 297 -8.73 9.62 -22.74
CA GLY A 297 -9.11 10.55 -23.79
C GLY A 297 -7.94 10.85 -24.74
N PRO A 298 -8.19 10.93 -26.06
CA PRO A 298 -7.13 11.20 -27.03
C PRO A 298 -6.46 12.55 -26.77
N GLY A 299 -5.15 12.63 -27.01
CA GLY A 299 -4.37 13.84 -26.77
C GLY A 299 -3.99 14.12 -25.31
N THR A 300 -4.47 13.32 -24.35
CA THR A 300 -4.05 13.43 -22.94
C THR A 300 -2.75 12.70 -22.67
N LEU A 301 -2.03 13.07 -21.61
CA LEU A 301 -0.85 12.31 -21.16
C LEU A 301 -1.24 10.87 -20.76
N ALA A 302 -2.42 10.67 -20.18
CA ALA A 302 -2.90 9.34 -19.81
C ALA A 302 -3.06 8.39 -21.03
N ALA A 303 -3.30 8.93 -22.23
CA ALA A 303 -3.37 8.14 -23.47
C ALA A 303 -2.02 7.56 -23.92
N ILE A 304 -0.90 8.11 -23.43
CA ILE A 304 0.43 7.52 -23.62
C ILE A 304 0.51 6.28 -22.74
N ARG A 305 0.44 5.11 -23.36
CA ARG A 305 0.43 3.79 -22.73
C ARG A 305 1.17 2.76 -23.61
N PRO A 306 1.51 1.56 -23.09
CA PRO A 306 2.11 0.52 -23.90
C PRO A 306 1.23 0.15 -25.10
N ALA A 307 1.86 -0.04 -26.27
CA ALA A 307 1.14 -0.43 -27.47
C ALA A 307 0.59 -1.86 -27.41
N HIS A 308 1.19 -2.73 -26.59
CA HIS A 308 0.84 -4.13 -26.41
C HIS A 308 0.94 -4.50 -24.93
N TRP A 309 0.27 -5.58 -24.55
CA TRP A 309 0.31 -6.20 -23.22
C TRP A 309 1.73 -6.67 -22.89
N PRO A 310 2.42 -6.02 -21.93
CA PRO A 310 3.76 -6.42 -21.53
C PRO A 310 3.77 -7.77 -20.81
N GLN A 311 4.79 -8.59 -21.05
CA GLN A 311 4.98 -9.88 -20.36
C GLN A 311 5.11 -9.70 -18.83
N SER A 312 5.62 -8.56 -18.37
CA SER A 312 5.69 -8.21 -16.95
C SER A 312 4.30 -8.17 -16.31
N TRP A 313 3.28 -7.65 -17.00
CA TRP A 313 1.90 -7.64 -16.48
C TRP A 313 1.32 -9.05 -16.35
N THR A 314 1.62 -9.96 -17.28
CA THR A 314 1.25 -11.38 -17.11
C THR A 314 1.91 -11.97 -15.87
N SER A 315 3.21 -11.69 -15.67
CA SER A 315 3.95 -12.21 -14.51
C SER A 315 3.39 -11.65 -13.19
N GLU A 316 3.07 -10.35 -13.14
CA GLU A 316 2.42 -9.70 -12.01
C GLU A 316 1.03 -10.29 -11.72
N LEU A 317 0.23 -10.57 -12.76
CA LEU A 317 -1.10 -11.17 -12.60
C LEU A 317 -1.04 -12.58 -12.00
N LEU A 318 -0.12 -13.43 -12.50
CA LEU A 318 0.06 -14.79 -11.97
C LEU A 318 0.52 -14.78 -10.51
N GLU A 319 1.40 -13.84 -10.16
CA GLU A 319 1.84 -13.65 -8.77
C GLU A 319 0.70 -13.14 -7.89
N LEU A 320 -0.06 -12.15 -8.37
CA LEU A 320 -1.21 -11.60 -7.66
C LEU A 320 -2.26 -12.68 -7.37
N ILE A 321 -2.64 -13.49 -8.36
CA ILE A 321 -3.57 -14.62 -8.17
C ILE A 321 -3.07 -15.56 -7.06
N THR A 322 -1.77 -15.88 -7.09
CA THR A 322 -1.12 -16.75 -6.09
C THR A 322 -1.18 -16.14 -4.68
N VAL A 323 -0.85 -14.85 -4.56
CA VAL A 323 -0.89 -14.10 -3.30
C VAL A 323 -2.31 -14.08 -2.73
N LEU A 324 -3.31 -13.74 -3.55
CA LEU A 324 -4.70 -13.65 -3.10
C LEU A 324 -5.26 -15.00 -2.63
N ALA A 325 -4.94 -16.08 -3.35
CA ALA A 325 -5.32 -17.44 -2.95
C ALA A 325 -4.72 -17.83 -1.60
N LEU A 326 -3.41 -17.63 -1.41
CA LEU A 326 -2.72 -17.96 -0.16
C LEU A 326 -3.16 -17.08 1.00
N LEU A 327 -3.45 -15.80 0.76
CA LEU A 327 -4.02 -14.91 1.78
C LEU A 327 -5.42 -15.36 2.21
N ALA A 328 -6.24 -15.87 1.29
CA ALA A 328 -7.54 -16.42 1.65
C ALA A 328 -7.42 -17.63 2.59
N GLU A 329 -6.44 -18.52 2.36
CA GLU A 329 -6.15 -19.65 3.27
C GLU A 329 -5.73 -19.16 4.67
N VAL A 330 -4.84 -18.15 4.73
CA VAL A 330 -4.42 -17.55 5.99
C VAL A 330 -5.60 -16.94 6.74
N ARG A 331 -6.47 -16.19 6.06
CA ARG A 331 -7.67 -15.59 6.66
C ARG A 331 -8.64 -16.65 7.18
N SER A 332 -8.87 -17.71 6.43
CA SER A 332 -9.73 -18.81 6.87
C SER A 332 -9.20 -19.48 8.13
N THR A 333 -7.88 -19.69 8.20
CA THR A 333 -7.22 -20.28 9.38
C THR A 333 -7.28 -19.33 10.58
N ALA A 334 -7.05 -18.03 10.36
CA ALA A 334 -7.11 -17.00 11.39
C ALA A 334 -8.50 -16.86 12.02
N ALA A 335 -9.56 -16.94 11.20
CA ALA A 335 -10.94 -16.89 11.68
C ALA A 335 -11.32 -18.06 12.61
N GLY A 336 -10.57 -19.17 12.54
CA GLY A 336 -10.74 -20.33 13.41
C GLY A 336 -10.00 -20.26 14.75
N LEU A 337 -9.24 -19.19 15.03
CA LEU A 337 -8.56 -19.03 16.31
C LEU A 337 -9.58 -18.84 17.45
N PRO A 338 -9.49 -19.59 18.56
CA PRO A 338 -10.45 -19.48 19.65
C PRO A 338 -10.29 -18.13 20.38
N PRO A 339 -11.38 -17.51 20.85
CA PRO A 339 -11.28 -16.44 21.82
C PRO A 339 -10.72 -16.99 23.13
N ALA A 340 -9.53 -16.55 23.53
CA ALA A 340 -8.88 -16.99 24.76
C ALA A 340 -8.27 -15.80 25.50
N ALA A 341 -8.52 -15.73 26.81
CA ALA A 341 -7.91 -14.80 27.76
C ALA A 341 -7.70 -13.38 27.17
N PRO A 342 -8.78 -12.63 26.87
CA PRO A 342 -8.65 -11.33 26.21
C PRO A 342 -7.87 -10.35 27.08
N ILE A 343 -7.00 -9.57 26.44
CA ILE A 343 -6.41 -8.36 27.03
C ILE A 343 -7.26 -7.19 26.54
N THR A 344 -7.92 -6.49 27.46
CA THR A 344 -8.92 -5.48 27.10
C THR A 344 -8.34 -4.06 27.06
N ALA A 345 -9.06 -3.14 26.43
CA ALA A 345 -8.66 -1.73 26.42
C ALA A 345 -8.67 -1.14 27.85
N SER A 346 -9.65 -1.51 28.68
CA SER A 346 -9.70 -1.11 30.09
C SER A 346 -8.45 -1.56 30.86
N GLU A 347 -7.99 -2.79 30.64
CA GLU A 347 -6.77 -3.29 31.28
C GLU A 347 -5.52 -2.51 30.83
N LEU A 348 -5.43 -2.17 29.54
CA LEU A 348 -4.33 -1.33 29.04
C LEU A 348 -4.40 0.11 29.58
N HIS A 349 -5.59 0.62 29.88
CA HIS A 349 -5.77 1.89 30.59
C HIS A 349 -5.27 1.79 32.03
N ASP A 350 -5.66 0.76 32.77
CA ASP A 350 -5.20 0.52 34.15
C ASP A 350 -3.69 0.34 34.24
N ALA A 351 -3.08 -0.26 33.21
CA ALA A 351 -1.63 -0.42 33.08
C ALA A 351 -0.89 0.86 32.61
N GLY A 352 -1.62 1.95 32.29
CA GLY A 352 -1.03 3.20 31.80
C GLY A 352 -0.45 3.13 30.38
N VAL A 353 -0.78 2.09 29.62
CA VAL A 353 -0.40 1.95 28.19
C VAL A 353 -1.28 2.82 27.31
N LEU A 354 -2.58 2.89 27.64
CA LEU A 354 -3.56 3.71 26.93
C LEU A 354 -4.09 4.87 27.80
N PRO A 355 -4.44 6.03 27.20
CA PRO A 355 -4.21 6.39 25.81
C PRO A 355 -2.72 6.70 25.54
N PRO A 356 -2.22 6.53 24.31
CA PRO A 356 -0.83 6.79 24.00
C PRO A 356 -0.53 8.30 24.07
N PRO A 357 0.69 8.72 24.48
CA PRO A 357 1.05 10.13 24.54
C PRO A 357 0.89 10.84 23.20
N ALA A 358 0.41 12.09 23.19
CA ALA A 358 0.10 12.83 21.95
C ALA A 358 1.29 12.94 20.98
N ALA A 359 2.53 12.98 21.49
CA ALA A 359 3.75 13.01 20.69
C ALA A 359 3.94 11.75 19.81
N THR A 360 3.41 10.60 20.23
CA THR A 360 3.50 9.33 19.47
C THR A 360 2.56 9.28 18.28
N ARG A 361 1.56 10.20 18.20
CA ARG A 361 0.63 10.31 17.07
C ARG A 361 1.23 11.03 15.86
N ARG A 362 2.50 11.41 15.93
CA ARG A 362 3.26 12.16 14.90
C ARG A 362 4.51 11.36 14.50
N PRO A 363 5.10 11.63 13.32
CA PRO A 363 6.45 11.14 13.03
C PRO A 363 7.39 11.55 14.16
N ALA A 364 8.46 10.80 14.36
CA ALA A 364 9.52 11.27 15.25
C ALA A 364 10.12 12.57 14.67
N SER A 365 10.67 13.45 15.51
CA SER A 365 11.44 14.59 15.01
C SER A 365 12.69 14.04 14.31
N VAL A 366 12.65 14.02 12.99
CA VAL A 366 13.76 13.63 12.13
C VAL A 366 14.38 14.94 11.64
N LEU A 367 15.41 15.42 12.34
CA LEU A 367 16.20 16.61 11.98
C LEU A 367 17.39 16.25 11.07
N ASP A 368 17.50 15.01 10.60
CA ASP A 368 18.72 14.50 9.98
C ASP A 368 18.93 14.86 8.49
N PRO A 369 17.90 15.08 7.64
CA PRO A 369 18.10 15.47 6.25
C PRO A 369 17.99 16.97 6.01
N HIS A 370 18.99 17.58 5.37
CA HIS A 370 18.85 18.87 4.71
C HIS A 370 17.83 18.75 3.58
N GLU A 371 16.64 19.34 3.76
CA GLU A 371 15.60 19.38 2.73
C GLU A 371 15.71 20.65 1.90
N GLU A 372 15.72 20.47 0.58
CA GLU A 372 15.65 21.58 -0.37
C GLU A 372 14.20 22.08 -0.44
N GLY A 373 13.99 23.32 -0.02
CA GLY A 373 12.73 24.04 -0.10
C GLY A 373 12.41 24.53 -1.52
N PRO A 374 11.30 25.26 -1.67
CA PRO A 374 10.84 25.74 -2.97
C PRO A 374 11.90 26.59 -3.66
N GLU A 375 12.10 26.40 -4.96
CA GLU A 375 13.05 27.18 -5.77
C GLU A 375 14.50 27.14 -5.21
N GLY A 376 14.94 25.99 -4.70
CA GLY A 376 16.31 25.79 -4.23
C GLY A 376 16.64 26.42 -2.88
N GLN A 377 15.65 26.91 -2.13
CA GLN A 377 15.88 27.46 -0.80
C GLN A 377 16.29 26.35 0.17
N LEU A 378 17.45 26.45 0.83
CA LEU A 378 17.79 25.48 1.89
C LEU A 378 16.87 25.69 3.09
N ALA A 379 16.04 24.69 3.41
CA ALA A 379 15.21 24.71 4.61
C ALA A 379 15.92 23.95 5.73
N LEU A 380 16.15 24.62 6.86
CA LEU A 380 16.35 23.96 8.14
C LEU A 380 14.95 23.64 8.67
N ILE A 381 14.61 22.35 8.80
CA ILE A 381 13.34 21.89 9.39
C ILE A 381 13.64 21.22 10.71
#